data_AF-A0A653F3Y6-F1
#
_entry.id   AF-A0A653F3Y6-F1
#
_cell.length_a   1.000
_cell.length_b   1.000
_cell.length_c   1.000
_cell.angle_alpha   90.00
_cell.angle_beta   90.00
_cell.angle_gamma   90.00
#
_symmetry.space_group_name_H-M   'P 1'
#
loop_
_entity.id
_entity.type
_entity.pdbx_description
1 polymer ?
#
loop_
_entity_poly.entity_id
_entity_poly.type
_entity_poly.pdbx_seq_one_letter_code
_entity_poly.pdbx_strand_id
1 'polypeptide(L)'
;MADSINWDAIAQCESNDNWAADTGNGRYGGLQMSLDDWRSYGGVGPSPATASRQDQIDVANRIAAKQGISAWGKCSSCSHEAAPTGSLTNIVGVINGKSSCKTG
;
A
#
# COMPACT_ATOMS: atom_id res chain seq x y z
N MET A 1 -3.59 20.27 -1.61
CA MET A 1 -3.55 19.47 -0.38
C MET A 1 -3.37 18.05 -0.87
N ALA A 2 -2.30 17.35 -0.48
CA ALA A 2 -2.03 16.02 -1.03
C ALA A 2 -3.26 15.13 -0.80
N ASP A 3 -3.84 14.59 -1.86
CA ASP A 3 -4.78 13.48 -1.76
C ASP A 3 -4.10 12.42 -0.90
N SER A 4 -4.63 12.20 0.30
CA SER A 4 -4.01 11.27 1.26
C SER A 4 -4.12 9.87 0.67
N ILE A 5 -3.02 9.34 0.16
CA ILE A 5 -2.94 7.98 -0.36
C ILE A 5 -3.23 7.00 0.78
N ASN A 6 -4.24 6.14 0.59
CA ASN A 6 -4.49 5.05 1.53
C ASN A 6 -3.51 3.89 1.32
N TRP A 7 -2.38 3.95 2.03
CA TRP A 7 -1.37 2.91 1.99
C TRP A 7 -1.81 1.59 2.62
N ASP A 8 -2.77 1.57 3.56
CA ASP A 8 -3.30 0.32 4.11
C ASP A 8 -4.12 -0.43 3.08
N ALA A 9 -4.96 0.27 2.30
CA ALA A 9 -5.70 -0.39 1.22
C ALA A 9 -4.77 -0.98 0.14
N ILE A 10 -3.65 -0.31 -0.14
CA ILE A 10 -2.60 -0.85 -1.01
C ILE A 10 -1.92 -2.05 -0.33
N ALA A 11 -1.56 -1.98 0.94
CA ALA A 11 -0.91 -3.08 1.64
C ALA A 11 -1.79 -4.34 1.74
N GLN A 12 -3.08 -4.15 1.98
CA GLN A 12 -4.09 -5.22 1.93
C GLN A 12 -4.13 -5.88 0.54
N CYS A 13 -3.95 -5.12 -0.53
CA CYS A 13 -3.92 -5.60 -1.91
C CYS A 13 -2.62 -6.35 -2.24
N GLU A 14 -1.48 -5.77 -1.86
CA GLU A 14 -0.11 -6.19 -2.23
C GLU A 14 0.37 -7.38 -1.39
N SER A 15 0.08 -7.37 -0.08
CA SER A 15 0.66 -8.31 0.88
C SER A 15 -0.35 -8.93 1.84
N ASN A 16 -1.65 -8.66 1.67
CA ASN A 16 -2.68 -8.96 2.66
C ASN A 16 -2.38 -8.34 4.04
N ASP A 17 -1.96 -7.07 4.06
CA ASP A 17 -1.56 -6.33 5.27
C ASP A 17 -0.34 -6.91 6.01
N ASN A 18 0.44 -7.75 5.35
CA ASN A 18 1.68 -8.28 5.91
C ASN A 18 2.85 -7.31 5.72
N TRP A 19 3.02 -6.41 6.69
CA TRP A 19 4.11 -5.43 6.71
C TRP A 19 5.50 -6.03 6.86
N ALA A 20 5.60 -7.29 7.28
CA ALA A 20 6.85 -8.05 7.39
C ALA A 20 7.03 -9.06 6.24
N ALA A 21 6.28 -8.90 5.13
CA ALA A 21 6.36 -9.83 4.01
C ALA A 21 7.77 -9.87 3.40
N ASP A 22 8.37 -11.06 3.42
CA ASP A 22 9.61 -11.41 2.73
C ASP A 22 9.45 -12.83 2.17
N THR A 23 8.85 -12.93 0.98
CA THR A 23 8.48 -14.21 0.36
C THR A 23 9.53 -14.72 -0.62
N GLY A 24 10.66 -14.02 -0.76
CA GLY A 24 11.69 -14.34 -1.75
C GLY A 24 11.35 -13.94 -3.19
N ASN A 25 10.31 -13.14 -3.42
CA ASN A 25 9.92 -12.64 -4.75
C ASN A 25 10.68 -11.36 -5.18
N GLY A 26 11.66 -10.90 -4.39
CA GLY A 26 12.41 -9.66 -4.62
C GLY A 26 11.68 -8.38 -4.22
N ARG A 27 10.50 -8.49 -3.60
CA ARG A 27 9.70 -7.38 -3.07
C ARG A 27 9.47 -7.57 -1.58
N TYR A 28 9.46 -6.48 -0.84
CA TYR A 28 9.53 -6.52 0.61
C TYR A 28 8.46 -5.65 1.25
N GLY A 29 8.02 -6.10 2.43
CA GLY A 29 7.11 -5.39 3.30
C GLY A 29 5.69 -5.30 2.77
N GLY A 30 4.89 -4.48 3.44
CA GLY A 30 3.45 -4.40 3.24
C GLY A 30 3.07 -3.87 1.87
N LEU A 31 3.91 -2.96 1.35
CA LEU A 31 3.71 -2.29 0.07
C LEU A 31 4.47 -2.94 -1.08
N GLN A 32 5.04 -4.13 -0.85
CA GLN A 32 5.82 -4.89 -1.84
C GLN A 32 6.76 -3.98 -2.63
N MET A 33 7.67 -3.28 -1.96
CA MET A 33 8.62 -2.39 -2.61
C MET A 33 9.93 -3.13 -2.92
N SER A 34 10.62 -2.74 -3.99
CA SER A 34 11.93 -3.31 -4.32
C SER A 34 13.01 -2.81 -3.34
N LEU A 35 14.08 -3.58 -3.15
CA LEU A 35 15.18 -3.15 -2.30
C LEU A 35 15.96 -1.96 -2.91
N ASP A 36 16.02 -1.88 -4.23
CA ASP A 36 16.65 -0.76 -4.94
C ASP A 36 15.87 0.54 -4.75
N ASP A 37 14.53 0.51 -4.86
CA ASP A 37 13.69 1.68 -4.55
C ASP A 37 13.81 2.05 -3.06
N TRP A 38 13.74 1.07 -2.16
CA TRP A 38 13.90 1.31 -0.73
C TRP A 38 15.16 2.14 -0.43
N ARG A 39 16.30 1.74 -1.00
CA ARG A 39 17.57 2.44 -0.82
C ARG A 39 17.60 3.79 -1.53
N SER A 40 17.10 3.85 -2.76
CA SER A 40 17.11 5.07 -3.57
C SER A 40 16.24 6.18 -3.00
N TYR A 41 15.17 5.83 -2.29
CA TYR A 41 14.22 6.76 -1.70
C TYR A 41 14.43 6.98 -0.19
N GLY A 42 15.58 6.58 0.34
CA GLY A 42 16.03 6.91 1.70
C GLY A 42 15.37 6.08 2.78
N GLY A 43 15.08 4.81 2.50
CA GLY A 43 14.71 3.82 3.49
C GLY A 43 15.88 3.45 4.41
N VAL A 44 15.56 3.09 5.65
CA VAL A 44 16.54 2.83 6.71
C VAL A 44 16.56 1.35 7.06
N GLY A 45 17.74 0.79 7.26
CA GLY A 45 17.90 -0.63 7.58
C GLY A 45 18.00 -1.53 6.34
N PRO A 46 18.11 -2.85 6.56
CA PRO A 46 18.50 -3.79 5.51
C PRO A 46 17.40 -4.04 4.47
N SER A 47 16.12 -3.96 4.86
CA SER A 47 14.98 -4.12 3.95
C SER A 47 13.69 -3.51 4.51
N PRO A 48 12.70 -3.22 3.65
CA PRO A 48 11.36 -2.78 4.07
C PRO A 48 10.70 -3.73 5.06
N ALA A 49 10.86 -5.06 4.89
CA ALA A 49 10.26 -6.08 5.76
C ALA A 49 10.75 -6.01 7.22
N THR A 50 11.95 -5.44 7.44
CA THR A 50 12.50 -5.21 8.78
C THR A 50 12.21 -3.82 9.34
N ALA A 51 11.68 -2.91 8.51
CA ALA A 51 11.37 -1.54 8.89
C ALA A 51 9.95 -1.43 9.45
N SER A 52 9.68 -0.37 10.21
CA SER A 52 8.34 -0.14 10.72
C SER A 52 7.37 0.17 9.57
N ARG A 53 6.08 -0.10 9.78
CA ARG A 53 5.01 0.26 8.84
C ARG A 53 5.09 1.75 8.46
N GLN A 54 5.36 2.63 9.43
CA GLN A 54 5.46 4.07 9.17
C GLN A 54 6.66 4.41 8.27
N ASP A 55 7.81 3.79 8.49
CA ASP A 55 8.99 3.99 7.63
C ASP A 55 8.71 3.54 6.19
N GLN A 56 8.00 2.42 6.03
CA GLN A 56 7.57 1.93 4.72
C GLN A 56 6.64 2.93 4.02
N ILE A 57 5.69 3.52 4.74
CA ILE A 57 4.78 4.54 4.22
C ILE A 57 5.54 5.82 3.83
N ASP A 58 6.50 6.26 4.64
CA ASP A 58 7.26 7.47 4.37
C ASP A 58 8.11 7.33 3.09
N VAL A 59 8.71 6.16 2.88
CA VAL A 59 9.44 5.88 1.64
C VAL A 59 8.49 5.72 0.46
N ALA A 60 7.35 5.06 0.63
CA ALA A 60 6.34 4.94 -0.41
C ALA A 60 5.77 6.29 -0.85
N ASN A 61 5.58 7.23 0.08
CA ASN A 61 5.22 8.61 -0.24
C ASN A 61 6.26 9.29 -1.13
N ARG A 62 7.56 9.08 -0.87
CA ARG A 62 8.65 9.64 -1.70
C ARG A 62 8.68 9.00 -3.09
N ILE A 63 8.44 7.69 -3.18
CA ILE A 63 8.31 6.96 -4.45
C ILE A 63 7.12 7.51 -5.24
N ALA A 64 5.94 7.58 -4.62
CA ALA A 64 4.72 8.09 -5.26
C ALA A 64 4.86 9.55 -5.71
N ALA A 65 5.55 10.39 -4.95
CA ALA A 65 5.83 11.77 -5.34
C ALA A 65 6.73 11.88 -6.59
N LYS A 66 7.52 10.85 -6.91
CA LYS A 66 8.42 10.83 -8.07
C LYS A 66 7.91 10.01 -9.25
N GLN A 67 7.33 8.85 -8.99
CA GLN A 67 6.89 7.87 -9.99
C GLN A 67 5.37 7.87 -10.20
N GLY A 68 4.61 8.53 -9.31
CA GLY A 68 3.16 8.40 -9.25
C GLY A 68 2.70 7.13 -8.53
N ILE A 69 1.42 7.07 -8.17
CA ILE A 69 0.83 5.91 -7.47
C ILE A 69 0.74 4.67 -8.36
N SER A 70 0.88 4.83 -9.68
CA SER A 70 0.91 3.74 -10.67
C SER A 70 2.08 2.76 -10.49
N ALA A 71 3.09 3.09 -9.68
CA ALA A 71 4.17 2.15 -9.33
C ALA A 71 3.65 0.87 -8.61
N TRP A 72 2.46 0.95 -8.01
CA TRP A 72 1.74 -0.19 -7.40
C TRP A 72 0.73 -0.85 -8.34
N GLY A 73 0.85 -0.61 -9.65
CA GLY A 73 0.10 -1.32 -10.69
C GLY A 73 -1.41 -1.36 -10.44
N LYS A 74 -1.98 -2.56 -10.33
CA LYS A 74 -3.43 -2.74 -10.12
C LYS A 74 -3.90 -2.34 -8.73
N CYS A 75 -3.01 -2.40 -7.73
CA CYS A 75 -3.33 -2.02 -6.36
C CYS A 75 -3.37 -0.49 -6.18
N SER A 76 -2.86 0.28 -7.15
CA SER A 76 -2.93 1.74 -7.10
C SER A 76 -4.37 2.26 -7.09
N SER A 77 -5.35 1.54 -7.63
CA SER A 77 -6.76 1.97 -7.55
C SER A 77 -7.27 2.03 -6.11
N CYS A 78 -6.66 1.25 -5.21
CA CYS A 78 -7.03 1.16 -3.81
C CYS A 78 -6.53 2.38 -3.00
N SER A 79 -5.63 3.21 -3.54
CA SER A 79 -5.17 4.44 -2.89
C SER A 79 -6.28 5.43 -2.61
N HIS A 80 -7.37 5.37 -3.37
CA HIS A 80 -8.52 6.26 -3.29
C HIS A 80 -9.64 5.69 -2.40
N GLU A 81 -9.53 4.45 -1.96
CA GLU A 81 -10.51 3.77 -1.10
C GLU A 81 -10.09 3.89 0.37
N ALA A 82 -10.30 5.06 0.97
CA ALA A 82 -10.54 5.16 2.42
C ALA A 82 -11.68 6.15 2.67
N ALA A 83 -12.90 5.64 2.78
CA ALA A 83 -13.93 6.33 3.56
C ALA A 83 -14.18 5.49 4.83
N PRO A 84 -14.35 6.12 6.00
CA PRO A 84 -14.66 5.41 7.23
C PRO A 84 -16.02 4.72 7.12
N THR A 85 -16.10 3.53 7.69
CA THR A 85 -17.33 2.80 7.98
C THR A 85 -18.30 3.69 8.77
N GLY A 86 -19.28 4.29 8.10
CA GLY A 86 -20.28 5.12 8.77
C GLY A 86 -21.32 5.84 7.91
N SER A 87 -21.31 5.72 6.57
CA SER A 87 -22.34 6.33 5.73
C SER A 87 -23.42 5.32 5.33
N LEU A 88 -24.67 5.58 5.72
CA LEU A 88 -25.83 4.70 5.45
C LEU A 88 -26.11 4.50 3.95
N THR A 89 -25.48 5.26 3.07
CA THR A 89 -25.56 5.09 1.61
C THR A 89 -24.73 3.90 1.09
N ASN A 90 -23.77 3.39 1.88
CA ASN A 90 -22.86 2.29 1.47
C ASN A 90 -23.37 0.87 1.78
N ILE A 91 -24.51 0.73 2.47
CA ILE A 91 -24.98 -0.57 2.98
C ILE A 91 -25.35 -1.53 1.84
N VAL A 92 -25.76 -1.02 0.68
CA VAL A 92 -26.08 -1.85 -0.50
C VAL A 92 -24.82 -2.45 -1.15
N GLY A 93 -23.68 -1.76 -1.07
CA GLY A 93 -22.38 -2.28 -1.53
C GLY A 93 -21.74 -3.26 -0.54
N VAL A 94 -22.03 -3.11 0.76
CA VAL A 94 -21.44 -3.92 1.83
C VAL A 94 -22.07 -5.31 1.95
N ILE A 95 -23.37 -5.48 1.67
CA ILE A 95 -24.05 -6.80 1.78
C ILE A 95 -23.63 -7.81 0.70
N ASN A 96 -23.05 -7.35 -0.42
CA ASN A 96 -22.49 -8.21 -1.46
C ASN A 96 -20.97 -8.47 -1.32
N GLY A 97 -20.36 -8.00 -0.22
CA GLY A 97 -19.01 -8.36 0.19
C GLY A 97 -17.87 -7.76 -0.65
N LYS A 98 -16.91 -7.13 0.05
CA LYS A 98 -15.61 -6.62 -0.41
C LYS A 98 -15.62 -5.22 -0.98
N SER A 99 -14.96 -4.32 -0.27
CA SER A 99 -14.14 -3.24 -0.85
C SER A 99 -13.50 -3.76 -2.15
N SER A 100 -13.69 -3.06 -3.26
CA SER A 100 -13.45 -3.58 -4.61
C SER A 100 -11.96 -3.69 -4.96
N CYS A 101 -11.08 -3.38 -4.01
CA CYS A 101 -9.68 -3.74 -4.01
C CYS A 101 -9.48 -5.26 -3.77
N LYS A 102 -9.96 -6.08 -4.70
CA LYS A 102 -9.72 -7.51 -4.74
C LYS A 102 -8.74 -7.79 -5.86
N THR A 103 -7.48 -7.95 -5.49
CA THR A 103 -6.52 -8.74 -6.26
C THR A 103 -7.16 -10.09 -6.60
N GLY A 104 -7.05 -10.46 -7.89
CA GLY A 104 -7.66 -11.66 -8.48
C GLY A 104 -7.11 -12.96 -7.92
#